data_AF-A0A162GK94-F1
#
_entry.id   AF-A0A162GK94-F1
#
_cell.length_a   1.000
_cell.length_b   1.000
_cell.length_c   1.000
_cell.angle_alpha   90.00
_cell.angle_beta   90.00
_cell.angle_gamma   90.00
#
_symmetry.space_group_name_H-M   'P 1'
#
loop_
_entity.id
_entity.type
_entity.pdbx_description
1 polymer ?
#
loop_
_entity_poly.entity_id
_entity_poly.type
_entity_poly.pdbx_seq_one_letter_code
_entity_poly.pdbx_strand_id
1 'polypeptide(L)'
;MRQFKLFVAFILCFSFTSAYAQSLCQVTGKSRLAMDQRDDLRLKCLKQKKAQLNVSSCLNIAKKMEYSTNAEDARLVCLYDLRGITIKECHAISKSMEYADTGDEVRWECLRRFNRSLTKKQCNTFAKNMAYPANTQRAEVYCAQELE
;
A
#
# COMPACT_ATOMS: atom_id res chain seq x y z
N MET A 1 -54.64 -16.04 26.90
CA MET A 1 -53.93 -15.39 25.77
C MET A 1 -52.87 -14.48 26.37
N ARG A 2 -51.59 -14.89 26.36
CA ARG A 2 -50.54 -14.31 27.20
C ARG A 2 -49.34 -13.89 26.32
N GLN A 3 -49.13 -12.57 26.25
CA GLN A 3 -47.85 -11.87 26.11
C GLN A 3 -46.88 -12.36 25.00
N PHE A 4 -47.00 -11.81 23.79
CA PHE A 4 -45.93 -11.80 22.78
C PHE A 4 -45.62 -10.34 22.40
N LYS A 5 -44.80 -9.65 23.20
CA LYS A 5 -44.23 -8.35 22.84
C LYS A 5 -42.87 -8.20 23.52
N LEU A 6 -41.78 -8.64 22.86
CA LEU A 6 -40.40 -8.17 23.09
C LEU A 6 -39.44 -8.94 22.19
N PHE A 7 -39.41 -8.66 20.88
CA PHE A 7 -38.36 -9.20 20.01
C PHE A 7 -38.14 -8.34 18.76
N VAL A 8 -37.94 -7.02 18.89
CA VAL A 8 -37.30 -6.23 17.82
C VAL A 8 -36.51 -5.07 18.44
N ALA A 9 -35.40 -5.39 19.10
CA ALA A 9 -34.39 -4.42 19.51
C ALA A 9 -32.98 -4.97 19.29
N PHE A 10 -32.78 -5.69 18.18
CA PHE A 10 -31.49 -6.33 17.87
C PHE A 10 -31.10 -6.18 16.39
N ILE A 11 -31.43 -5.05 15.77
CA ILE A 11 -30.95 -4.72 14.42
C ILE A 11 -30.54 -3.25 14.39
N LEU A 12 -29.47 -2.86 15.09
CA LEU A 12 -28.87 -1.52 14.93
C LEU A 12 -27.38 -1.43 15.34
N CYS A 13 -26.64 -2.55 15.37
CA CYS A 13 -25.22 -2.53 15.79
C CYS A 13 -24.20 -2.92 14.71
N PHE A 14 -24.57 -3.03 13.43
CA PHE A 14 -23.66 -3.57 12.39
C PHE A 14 -23.15 -2.55 11.34
N SER A 15 -23.12 -1.24 11.65
CA SER A 15 -22.71 -0.24 10.65
C SER A 15 -21.50 0.64 11.03
N PHE A 16 -20.81 0.39 12.14
CA PHE A 16 -19.70 1.27 12.59
C PHE A 16 -18.28 0.81 12.22
N THR A 17 -18.10 -0.30 11.51
CA THR A 17 -16.75 -0.83 11.23
C THR A 17 -15.99 -0.13 10.10
N SER A 18 -16.65 0.69 9.27
CA SER A 18 -15.98 1.34 8.12
C SER A 18 -15.24 2.64 8.46
N ALA A 19 -15.63 3.34 9.54
CA ALA A 19 -15.03 4.63 9.89
C ALA A 19 -13.67 4.52 10.61
N TYR A 20 -13.36 3.37 11.20
CA TYR A 20 -12.15 3.18 12.01
C TYR A 20 -10.85 3.10 11.18
N ALA A 21 -10.95 2.78 9.89
CA ALA A 21 -9.78 2.66 9.02
C ALA A 21 -9.20 4.02 8.59
N GLN A 22 -10.01 5.08 8.53
CA GLN A 22 -9.58 6.40 8.02
C GLN A 22 -8.89 7.29 9.07
N SER A 23 -8.96 6.94 10.35
CA SER A 23 -8.43 7.75 11.47
C SER A 23 -7.09 7.27 12.05
N LEU A 24 -6.64 6.07 11.70
CA LEU A 24 -5.55 5.36 12.41
C LEU A 24 -4.23 6.15 12.53
N CYS A 25 -3.86 6.94 11.51
CA CYS A 25 -2.63 7.74 11.51
C CYS A 25 -2.85 9.19 11.06
N GLN A 26 -4.01 9.77 11.36
CA GLN A 26 -4.24 11.18 11.02
C GLN A 26 -3.56 12.13 12.00
N VAL A 27 -2.62 12.91 11.49
CA VAL A 27 -2.15 14.14 12.13
C VAL A 27 -3.06 15.27 11.64
N THR A 28 -3.78 15.91 12.55
CA THR A 28 -4.71 16.99 12.20
C THR A 28 -3.94 18.18 11.62
N GLY A 29 -4.46 18.79 10.55
CA GLY A 29 -3.85 19.98 9.90
C GLY A 29 -3.80 21.22 10.80
N LYS A 30 -4.39 21.17 12.00
CA LYS A 30 -4.31 22.22 13.03
C LYS A 30 -3.14 22.02 14.01
N SER A 31 -2.30 20.99 13.83
CA SER A 31 -1.14 20.78 14.70
C SER A 31 -0.13 21.91 14.50
N ARG A 32 0.44 22.44 15.59
CA ARG A 32 1.50 23.45 15.56
C ARG A 32 2.89 22.89 15.21
N LEU A 33 2.96 21.61 14.84
CA LEU A 33 4.21 20.91 14.52
C LEU A 33 4.75 21.38 13.17
N ALA A 34 6.06 21.33 12.99
CA ALA A 34 6.69 21.54 11.70
C ALA A 34 6.40 20.38 10.72
N MET A 35 6.60 20.59 9.41
CA MET A 35 6.25 19.61 8.36
C MET A 35 6.96 18.26 8.58
N ASP A 36 8.26 18.31 8.87
CA ASP A 36 9.12 17.17 9.18
C ASP A 36 8.58 16.38 10.38
N GLN A 37 8.22 17.07 11.46
CA GLN A 37 7.66 16.46 12.66
C GLN A 37 6.30 15.79 12.41
N ARG A 38 5.47 16.36 11.53
CA ARG A 38 4.19 15.76 11.16
C ARG A 38 4.39 14.47 10.36
N ASP A 39 5.34 14.47 9.43
CA ASP A 39 5.68 13.28 8.66
C ASP A 39 6.32 12.19 9.53
N ASP A 40 7.22 12.56 10.44
CA ASP A 40 7.80 11.62 11.41
C ASP A 40 6.71 10.94 12.25
N LEU A 41 5.72 11.71 12.71
CA LEU A 41 4.58 11.16 13.45
C LEU A 41 3.74 10.21 12.59
N ARG A 42 3.47 10.57 11.33
CA ARG A 42 2.74 9.70 10.39
C ARG A 42 3.50 8.41 10.13
N LEU A 43 4.81 8.48 9.89
CA LEU A 43 5.65 7.33 9.57
C LEU A 43 5.81 6.42 10.80
N LYS A 44 6.00 7.00 11.98
CA LYS A 44 6.01 6.26 13.25
C LYS A 44 4.69 5.54 13.49
N CYS A 45 3.57 6.22 13.28
CA CYS A 45 2.25 5.60 13.41
C CYS A 45 2.07 4.45 12.41
N LEU A 46 2.44 4.66 11.15
CA LEU A 46 2.34 3.65 10.09
C LEU A 46 3.12 2.39 10.49
N LYS A 47 4.37 2.53 10.92
CA LYS A 47 5.21 1.41 11.39
C LYS A 47 4.61 0.69 12.61
N GLN A 48 3.98 1.42 13.54
CA GLN A 48 3.32 0.84 14.72
C GLN A 48 2.01 0.11 14.38
N LYS A 49 1.27 0.60 13.39
CA LYS A 49 -0.07 0.12 13.05
C LYS A 49 -0.11 -0.76 11.81
N LYS A 50 1.03 -1.10 11.20
CA LYS A 50 1.13 -1.89 9.96
C LYS A 50 0.27 -3.15 9.93
N ALA A 51 0.16 -3.88 11.04
CA ALA A 51 -0.67 -5.09 11.10
C ALA A 51 -2.19 -4.84 10.98
N GLN A 52 -2.64 -3.59 11.14
CA GLN A 52 -4.03 -3.16 11.06
C GLN A 52 -4.34 -2.43 9.75
N LEU A 53 -3.33 -2.21 8.90
CA LEU A 53 -3.45 -1.48 7.65
C LEU A 53 -3.52 -2.45 6.47
N ASN A 54 -4.36 -2.12 5.49
CA ASN A 54 -4.24 -2.66 4.15
C ASN A 54 -3.42 -1.70 3.27
N VAL A 55 -3.04 -2.16 2.07
CA VAL A 55 -2.19 -1.38 1.16
C VAL A 55 -2.83 -0.05 0.79
N SER A 56 -4.15 -0.01 0.54
CA SER A 56 -4.86 1.23 0.21
C SER A 56 -4.78 2.27 1.33
N SER A 57 -5.04 1.87 2.57
CA SER A 57 -4.92 2.74 3.75
C SER A 57 -3.47 3.21 3.95
N CYS A 58 -2.50 2.33 3.75
CA CYS A 58 -1.09 2.65 3.86
C CYS A 58 -0.65 3.69 2.80
N LEU A 59 -1.00 3.48 1.53
CA LEU A 59 -0.71 4.43 0.45
C LEU A 59 -1.42 5.78 0.64
N ASN A 60 -2.61 5.79 1.25
CA ASN A 60 -3.29 7.02 1.61
C ASN A 60 -2.55 7.81 2.71
N ILE A 61 -1.84 7.15 3.62
CA ILE A 61 -0.96 7.82 4.59
C ILE A 61 0.27 8.37 3.88
N ALA A 62 0.91 7.56 3.02
CA ALA A 62 2.07 8.00 2.23
C ALA A 62 1.77 9.24 1.38
N LYS A 63 0.60 9.29 0.73
CA LYS A 63 0.13 10.45 -0.05
C LYS A 63 -0.04 11.72 0.78
N LYS A 64 -0.24 11.60 2.10
CA LYS A 64 -0.42 12.73 3.02
C LYS A 64 0.90 13.19 3.64
N MET A 65 2.02 12.53 3.33
CA MET A 65 3.33 13.04 3.70
C MET A 65 3.63 14.30 2.93
N GLU A 66 4.36 15.21 3.56
CA GLU A 66 4.65 16.53 3.03
C GLU A 66 6.00 16.56 2.29
N TYR A 67 6.95 15.71 2.70
CA TYR A 67 8.19 15.46 1.96
C TYR A 67 8.09 14.20 1.12
N SER A 68 8.57 14.28 -0.12
CA SER A 68 8.59 13.18 -1.07
C SER A 68 9.44 11.99 -0.61
N THR A 69 10.57 12.25 0.05
CA THR A 69 11.39 11.20 0.68
C THR A 69 10.63 10.42 1.73
N ASN A 70 9.90 11.12 2.61
CA ASN A 70 9.06 10.48 3.64
C ASN A 70 7.86 9.74 3.04
N ALA A 71 7.28 10.29 1.98
CA ALA A 71 6.24 9.61 1.20
C ALA A 71 6.76 8.31 0.60
N GLU A 72 7.96 8.34 0.03
CA GLU A 72 8.63 7.18 -0.57
C GLU A 72 8.92 6.10 0.49
N ASP A 73 9.50 6.49 1.62
CA ASP A 73 9.73 5.59 2.75
C ASP A 73 8.43 4.95 3.23
N ALA A 74 7.34 5.72 3.32
CA ALA A 74 6.04 5.18 3.68
C ALA A 74 5.53 4.15 2.65
N ARG A 75 5.72 4.38 1.34
CA ARG A 75 5.36 3.41 0.29
C ARG A 75 6.19 2.13 0.40
N LEU A 76 7.47 2.23 0.74
CA LEU A 76 8.33 1.07 0.99
C LEU A 76 7.85 0.27 2.20
N VAL A 77 7.40 0.93 3.28
CA VAL A 77 6.74 0.22 4.39
C VAL A 77 5.45 -0.46 3.90
N CYS A 78 4.65 0.17 3.03
CA CYS A 78 3.48 -0.50 2.46
C CYS A 78 3.82 -1.78 1.69
N LEU A 79 5.00 -1.86 1.06
CA LEU A 79 5.46 -3.02 0.30
C LEU A 79 6.10 -4.12 1.14
N TYR A 80 6.99 -3.76 2.06
CA TYR A 80 7.83 -4.73 2.76
C TYR A 80 7.24 -5.18 4.10
N ASP A 81 6.45 -4.32 4.74
CA ASP A 81 6.03 -4.52 6.12
C ASP A 81 4.58 -4.97 6.26
N LEU A 82 3.76 -4.79 5.22
CA LEU A 82 2.39 -5.33 5.19
C LEU A 82 2.39 -6.80 4.78
N ARG A 83 1.54 -7.60 5.42
CA ARG A 83 1.38 -9.02 5.13
C ARG A 83 0.39 -9.24 4.00
N GLY A 84 0.63 -10.28 3.20
CA GLY A 84 -0.35 -10.79 2.24
C GLY A 84 -0.64 -9.86 1.06
N ILE A 85 0.33 -9.03 0.67
CA ILE A 85 0.20 -8.16 -0.50
C ILE A 85 -0.10 -9.02 -1.72
N THR A 86 -1.06 -8.57 -2.51
CA THR A 86 -1.41 -9.18 -3.80
C THR A 86 -0.63 -8.57 -4.94
N ILE A 87 -0.56 -9.25 -6.09
CA ILE A 87 0.05 -8.71 -7.31
C ILE A 87 -0.53 -7.34 -7.73
N LYS A 88 -1.85 -7.18 -7.59
CA LYS A 88 -2.54 -5.92 -7.94
C LYS A 88 -2.10 -4.78 -7.02
N GLU A 89 -1.95 -5.07 -5.73
CA GLU A 89 -1.45 -4.11 -4.75
C GLU A 89 0.02 -3.79 -4.97
N CYS A 90 0.87 -4.79 -5.27
CA CYS A 90 2.27 -4.56 -5.60
C CYS A 90 2.41 -3.61 -6.80
N HIS A 91 1.60 -3.82 -7.84
CA HIS A 91 1.53 -2.92 -8.99
C HIS A 91 1.01 -1.51 -8.63
N ALA A 92 0.06 -1.40 -7.70
CA ALA A 92 -0.41 -0.09 -7.22
C ALA A 92 0.70 0.65 -6.45
N ILE A 93 1.45 -0.05 -5.61
CA ILE A 93 2.58 0.52 -4.87
C ILE A 93 3.68 0.95 -5.86
N SER A 94 4.08 0.08 -6.81
CA SER A 94 5.12 0.38 -7.80
C SER A 94 4.80 1.58 -8.70
N LYS A 95 3.52 1.84 -8.95
CA LYS A 95 3.06 3.02 -9.69
C LYS A 95 3.01 4.29 -8.85
N SER A 96 2.98 4.15 -7.53
CA SER A 96 2.94 5.28 -6.61
C SER A 96 4.33 5.82 -6.25
N MET A 97 5.40 5.07 -6.58
CA MET A 97 6.78 5.46 -6.34
C MET A 97 7.13 6.73 -7.11
N GLU A 98 7.81 7.65 -6.45
CA GLU A 98 8.16 8.95 -7.01
C GLU A 98 9.52 8.93 -7.71
N TYR A 99 10.50 8.24 -7.13
CA TYR A 99 11.85 8.19 -7.69
C TYR A 99 12.03 6.99 -8.61
N ALA A 100 12.81 7.19 -9.68
CA ALA A 100 13.03 6.17 -10.70
C ALA A 100 13.74 4.93 -10.14
N ASP A 101 14.79 5.13 -9.35
CA ASP A 101 15.60 4.05 -8.77
C ASP A 101 14.77 3.15 -7.84
N THR A 102 14.15 3.74 -6.82
CA THR A 102 13.25 3.04 -5.89
C THR A 102 12.04 2.44 -6.63
N GLY A 103 11.51 3.13 -7.62
CA GLY A 103 10.44 2.63 -8.48
C GLY A 103 10.81 1.33 -9.20
N ASP A 104 12.00 1.26 -9.80
CA ASP A 104 12.49 0.07 -10.49
C ASP A 104 12.82 -1.06 -9.51
N GLU A 105 13.42 -0.75 -8.36
CA GLU A 105 13.64 -1.73 -7.29
C GLU A 105 12.32 -2.37 -6.84
N VAL A 106 11.27 -1.56 -6.63
CA VAL A 106 9.95 -2.06 -6.24
C VAL A 106 9.33 -2.91 -7.35
N ARG A 107 9.48 -2.54 -8.63
CA ARG A 107 8.98 -3.35 -9.75
C ARG A 107 9.70 -4.70 -9.81
N TRP A 108 11.01 -4.72 -9.62
CA TRP A 108 11.79 -5.96 -9.51
C TRP A 108 11.37 -6.80 -8.32
N GLU A 109 11.10 -6.20 -7.17
CA GLU A 109 10.56 -6.89 -6.01
C GLU A 109 9.20 -7.53 -6.33
N CYS A 110 8.31 -6.83 -7.01
CA CYS A 110 7.03 -7.40 -7.47
C CYS A 110 7.23 -8.59 -8.41
N LEU A 111 8.15 -8.49 -9.38
CA LEU A 111 8.45 -9.58 -10.30
C LEU A 111 8.93 -10.83 -9.56
N ARG A 112 9.90 -10.67 -8.65
CA ARG A 112 10.46 -11.78 -7.86
C ARG A 112 9.43 -12.39 -6.91
N ARG A 113 8.73 -11.55 -6.15
CA ARG A 113 7.77 -11.99 -5.12
C ARG A 113 6.62 -12.79 -5.71
N PHE A 114 6.19 -12.46 -6.92
CA PHE A 114 5.04 -13.10 -7.58
C PHE A 114 5.44 -14.01 -8.74
N ASN A 115 6.71 -14.40 -8.88
CA ASN A 115 7.25 -15.14 -10.03
C ASN A 115 6.33 -16.27 -10.51
N ARG A 116 5.95 -17.16 -9.59
CA ARG A 116 5.11 -18.36 -9.85
C ARG A 116 3.62 -18.10 -10.07
N SER A 117 3.19 -16.86 -9.92
CA SER A 117 1.77 -16.46 -10.00
C SER A 117 1.52 -15.39 -11.05
N LEU A 118 2.60 -14.86 -11.64
CA LEU A 118 2.57 -13.83 -12.66
C LEU A 118 2.23 -14.45 -14.01
N THR A 119 1.22 -13.91 -14.68
CA THR A 119 1.08 -14.19 -16.12
C THR A 119 2.15 -13.42 -16.89
N LYS A 120 2.57 -13.92 -18.06
CA LYS A 120 3.49 -13.19 -18.97
C LYS A 120 3.00 -11.78 -19.28
N LYS A 121 1.68 -11.59 -19.42
CA LYS A 121 1.08 -10.26 -19.64
C LYS A 121 1.31 -9.32 -18.45
N GLN A 122 1.09 -9.80 -17.22
CA GLN A 122 1.33 -9.01 -16.02
C GLN A 122 2.82 -8.72 -15.84
N CYS A 123 3.69 -9.71 -16.06
CA CYS A 123 5.14 -9.53 -16.02
C CYS A 123 5.59 -8.44 -17.00
N ASN A 124 5.17 -8.53 -18.26
CA ASN A 124 5.48 -7.52 -19.28
C ASN A 124 4.93 -6.12 -18.93
N THR A 125 3.87 -6.03 -18.11
CA THR A 125 3.37 -4.74 -17.62
C THR A 125 4.36 -4.12 -16.63
N PHE A 126 4.98 -4.90 -15.75
CA PHE A 126 6.04 -4.40 -14.88
C PHE A 126 7.28 -4.00 -15.68
N ALA A 127 7.72 -4.86 -16.61
CA ALA A 127 8.90 -4.63 -17.43
C ALA A 127 8.83 -3.30 -18.21
N LYS A 128 7.69 -3.04 -18.89
CA LYS A 128 7.48 -1.82 -19.67
C LYS A 128 7.36 -0.55 -18.83
N ASN A 129 7.05 -0.69 -17.54
CA ASN A 129 6.95 0.44 -16.62
C ASN A 129 8.25 0.70 -15.86
N MET A 130 9.33 -0.06 -16.12
CA MET A 130 10.65 0.30 -15.61
C MET A 130 11.06 1.69 -16.14
N ALA A 131 11.67 2.49 -15.28
CA ALA A 131 12.10 3.84 -15.57
C ALA A 131 13.39 3.85 -16.42
N TYR A 132 14.32 2.93 -16.13
CA TYR A 132 15.58 2.84 -16.86
C TYR A 132 15.54 1.81 -17.99
N PRO A 133 16.02 2.16 -19.21
CA PRO A 133 15.99 1.25 -20.36
C PRO A 133 16.70 -0.10 -20.11
N ALA A 134 17.81 -0.09 -19.37
CA ALA A 134 18.52 -1.32 -19.02
C ALA A 134 17.66 -2.24 -18.13
N ASN A 135 16.90 -1.67 -17.19
CA ASN A 135 15.95 -2.42 -16.37
C ASN A 135 14.76 -2.92 -17.19
N THR A 136 14.25 -2.10 -18.12
CA THR A 136 13.20 -2.52 -19.06
C THR A 136 13.64 -3.76 -19.85
N GLN A 137 14.79 -3.70 -20.52
CA GLN A 137 15.31 -4.80 -21.33
C GLN A 137 15.52 -6.07 -20.50
N ARG A 138 16.14 -5.93 -19.32
CA ARG A 138 16.38 -7.06 -18.42
C ARG A 138 15.08 -7.66 -17.92
N ALA A 139 14.09 -6.84 -17.58
CA ALA A 139 12.79 -7.31 -17.14
C ALA A 139 12.00 -7.99 -18.26
N GLU A 140 12.11 -7.52 -19.51
CA GLU A 140 11.51 -8.17 -20.67
C GLU A 140 12.11 -9.57 -20.92
N VAL A 141 13.44 -9.70 -20.79
CA VAL A 141 14.12 -11.01 -20.87
C VAL A 141 13.65 -11.92 -19.75
N TYR A 142 13.61 -11.43 -18.50
CA TYR A 142 13.08 -12.16 -17.35
C TYR A 142 11.66 -12.69 -17.62
N CYS A 143 10.76 -11.83 -18.10
CA CYS A 143 9.38 -12.21 -18.41
C CYS A 143 9.24 -13.23 -19.54
N ALA A 144 10.19 -13.27 -20.46
CA ALA A 144 10.20 -14.21 -21.57
C ALA A 144 10.75 -15.58 -21.20
N GLN A 145 11.80 -15.61 -20.36
CA GLN A 145 12.68 -16.77 -20.19
C GLN A 145 12.71 -17.33 -18.76
N GLU A 146 12.53 -16.49 -17.74
CA GLU A 146 12.79 -16.85 -16.33
C GLU A 146 11.50 -16.93 -15.49
N LEU A 147 10.34 -16.61 -16.09
CA LEU A 147 9.04 -16.72 -15.44
C LEU A 147 8.63 -18.20 -15.28
N GLU A 148 8.56 -18.66 -14.04
CA GLU A 148 8.18 -20.05 -13.65
C GLU A 148 6.69 -20.35 -13.77
#